data_AF-A0A482UET7-F1
#
_entry.id   AF-A0A482UET7-F1
#
_cell.length_a   1.000
_cell.length_b   1.000
_cell.length_c   1.000
_cell.angle_alpha   90.00
_cell.angle_beta   90.00
_cell.angle_gamma   90.00
#
_symmetry.space_group_name_H-M   'P 1'
#
loop_
_entity.id
_entity.type
_entity.pdbx_description
1 polymer ?
#
loop_
_entity_poly.entity_id
_entity_poly.type
_entity_poly.pdbx_seq_one_letter_code
_entity_poly.pdbx_strand_id
1 'polypeptide(L)' 'SLTYIIEKCENEFDDTYTEVQRTTSGSAIIHRLEPGQSYRFRVYGVNCVGIKGPPSESITVHTLLETPAAPVVSK' A
#
# COMPACT_ATOMS: atom_id res chain seq x y z
N SER A 1 2.92 18.38 14.85
CA SER A 1 1.72 17.67 14.35
C SER A 1 1.97 16.18 14.40
N LEU A 2 0.91 15.37 14.55
CA LEU A 2 1.02 13.92 14.39
C LEU A 2 1.28 13.62 12.90
N THR A 3 2.19 12.70 12.63
CA THR A 3 2.49 12.23 11.26
C THR A 3 2.15 10.74 11.18
N TYR A 4 1.66 10.30 10.04
CA TYR A 4 1.39 8.91 9.75
C TYR A 4 2.38 8.38 8.73
N ILE A 5 2.92 7.18 8.98
CA ILE A 5 3.75 6.44 8.03
C ILE A 5 2.93 5.26 7.52
N ILE A 6 2.84 5.11 6.20
CA ILE A 6 2.20 3.97 5.56
C ILE A 6 3.31 3.04 5.06
N GLU A 7 3.24 1.78 5.44
CA GLU A 7 4.10 0.73 4.93
C GLU A 7 3.31 -0.28 4.08
N LYS A 8 3.98 -0.86 3.07
CA LYS A 8 3.45 -1.83 2.13
C LYS A 8 4.30 -3.11 2.13
N CYS A 9 3.65 -4.26 2.07
CA CYS A 9 4.23 -5.56 1.71
C CYS A 9 3.77 -5.93 0.29
N GLU A 10 4.68 -6.46 -0.53
CA GLU A 10 4.44 -6.76 -1.97
C GLU A 10 3.53 -7.97 -2.21
N ASN A 11 3.21 -8.75 -1.16
CA ASN A 11 2.28 -9.87 -1.23
C ASN A 11 1.70 -10.21 0.17
N GLU A 12 0.81 -11.20 0.21
CA GLU A 12 0.11 -11.66 1.41
C GLU A 12 0.92 -12.59 2.31
N PHE A 13 1.97 -13.21 1.78
CA PHE A 13 2.67 -14.33 2.42
C PHE A 13 3.98 -13.91 3.10
N ASP A 14 4.60 -12.85 2.59
CA ASP A 14 5.83 -12.28 3.13
C ASP A 14 5.54 -11.34 4.28
N ASP A 15 6.51 -11.15 5.18
CA ASP A 15 6.43 -10.18 6.28
C ASP A 15 7.40 -9.00 6.14
N THR A 16 7.83 -8.74 4.90
CA THR A 16 8.73 -7.64 4.58
C THR A 16 7.94 -6.41 4.17
N TYR A 17 7.95 -5.40 5.02
CA TYR A 17 7.27 -4.12 4.78
C TYR A 17 8.27 -3.02 4.42
N THR A 18 7.84 -2.14 3.51
CA THR A 18 8.61 -0.96 3.10
C THR A 18 7.74 0.29 3.25
N GLU A 19 8.36 1.40 3.68
CA GLU A 19 7.66 2.69 3.75
C GLU A 19 7.33 3.19 2.35
N VAL A 20 6.06 3.50 2.10
CA VAL A 20 5.58 4.00 0.81
C VAL A 20 5.08 5.43 0.84
N GLN A 21 4.68 5.93 2.02
CA GLN A 21 4.18 7.31 2.15
C GLN A 21 4.24 7.84 3.58
N ARG A 22 4.38 9.16 3.71
CA ARG A 22 4.16 9.94 4.93
C ARG A 22 3.09 11.01 4.71
N THR A 23 2.25 11.22 5.71
CA THR A 23 1.18 12.22 5.64
C THR A 23 0.82 12.74 7.02
N THR A 24 0.34 13.98 7.11
CA THR A 24 -0.33 14.51 8.31
C THR A 24 -1.86 14.44 8.18
N SER A 25 -2.37 14.04 7.02
CA SER A 25 -3.80 13.76 6.80
C SER A 25 -4.16 12.40 7.38
N GLY A 26 -5.43 12.20 7.75
CA GLY A 26 -5.99 10.89 8.08
C GLY A 26 -6.18 9.97 6.86
N SER A 27 -5.71 10.38 5.68
CA SER A 27 -5.80 9.63 4.43
C SER A 27 -4.55 9.79 3.56
N ALA A 28 -4.32 8.82 2.68
CA ALA A 28 -3.25 8.80 1.69
C ALA A 28 -3.71 8.03 0.44
N ILE A 29 -3.14 8.38 -0.72
CA ILE A 29 -3.33 7.66 -1.98
C ILE A 29 -2.00 7.02 -2.37
N ILE A 30 -2.00 5.70 -2.57
CA ILE A 30 -0.84 4.96 -3.06
C ILE A 30 -1.06 4.66 -4.54
N HIS A 31 -0.13 5.12 -5.39
CA HIS A 31 -0.17 4.94 -6.84
C HIS A 31 0.81 3.85 -7.28
N ARG A 32 0.71 3.44 -8.57
CA ARG A 32 1.62 2.49 -9.21
C ARG A 32 1.68 1.14 -8.49
N LEU A 33 0.51 0.62 -8.15
CA LEU A 33 0.36 -0.77 -7.77
C LEU A 33 0.19 -1.60 -9.03
N GLU A 34 0.79 -2.78 -9.06
CA GLU A 34 0.68 -3.69 -10.19
C GLU A 34 -0.74 -4.24 -10.28
N PRO A 35 -1.31 -4.36 -11.49
CA PRO A 35 -2.61 -5.00 -11.71
C PRO A 35 -2.61 -6.48 -11.32
N GLY A 36 -3.74 -6.99 -10.83
CA GLY A 36 -3.91 -8.41 -10.45
C GLY A 36 -3.05 -8.88 -9.28
N GLN A 37 -2.45 -7.96 -8.53
CA GLN A 37 -1.54 -8.24 -7.42
C GLN A 37 -2.21 -7.97 -6.08
N SER A 38 -1.87 -8.77 -5.06
CA SER A 38 -2.23 -8.48 -3.69
C SER A 38 -1.12 -7.80 -2.92
N TYR A 39 -1.51 -6.92 -2.01
CA TYR A 39 -0.63 -6.14 -1.16
C TYR A 39 -1.14 -6.16 0.27
N ARG A 40 -0.24 -6.04 1.25
CA ARG A 40 -0.63 -5.71 2.62
C ARG A 40 -0.20 -4.30 2.98
N PHE A 41 -1.06 -3.55 3.64
CA PHE A 41 -0.76 -2.20 4.12
C PHE A 41 -0.96 -2.10 5.62
N ARG A 42 -0.09 -1.34 6.28
CA ARG A 42 -0.23 -0.97 7.69
C ARG A 42 0.20 0.47 7.91
N VAL A 43 -0.27 1.06 9.00
CA VAL A 43 -0.01 2.47 9.34
C VAL A 43 0.63 2.57 10.71
N TYR A 44 1.56 3.52 10.86
CA TYR A 44 2.11 3.93 12.14
C TYR A 44 1.75 5.38 12.44
N GLY A 45 1.44 5.68 13.70
CA GLY A 45 1.45 7.05 14.20
C GLY A 45 2.86 7.46 14.65
N VAL A 46 3.25 8.70 14.35
CA VAL A 46 4.51 9.32 14.76
C VAL A 46 4.17 10.64 15.47
N ASN A 47 4.50 10.71 16.75
CA ASN A 47 4.20 11.88 17.57
C ASN A 47 5.05 13.11 17.18
N CYS A 48 4.80 14.25 17.82
CA CYS A 48 5.50 15.50 17.52
C CYS A 48 7.01 15.48 17.82
N VAL A 49 7.49 14.50 18.59
CA VAL A 49 8.92 14.29 18.90
C VAL A 49 9.58 13.34 17.89
N GLY A 50 8.81 12.76 16.96
CA GLY A 50 9.31 11.84 15.94
C GLY A 50 9.32 10.38 16.37
N ILE A 51 8.73 10.03 17.52
CA ILE A 51 8.69 8.65 18.00
C ILE A 51 7.55 7.89 17.30
N LYS A 52 7.90 6.78 16.65
CA LYS A 52 6.96 5.86 15.99
C LYS A 52 6.28 4.96 17.05
N GLY A 53 4.95 4.90 17.03
CA GLY A 53 4.16 3.96 17.83
C GLY A 53 4.18 2.53 17.28
N PRO A 54 3.35 1.61 17.83
CA PRO A 54 3.13 0.31 17.21
C PRO A 54 2.41 0.44 15.86
N PRO A 55 2.55 -0.55 14.95
CA PRO A 55 1.76 -0.59 13.72
C PRO A 55 0.28 -0.84 14.03
N SER A 56 -0.59 -0.44 13.11
CA SER A 56 -1.93 -1.02 13.01
C SER A 56 -1.86 -2.50 12.61
N GLU A 57 -2.98 -3.21 12.78
CA GLU A 57 -3.20 -4.44 12.02
C GLU A 57 -3.04 -4.18 10.52
N SER A 58 -2.51 -5.16 9.80
CA SER A 58 -2.35 -5.08 8.35
C SER A 58 -3.66 -5.41 7.65
N ILE A 59 -3.97 -4.70 6.57
CA ILE A 59 -5.07 -5.02 5.67
C ILE A 59 -4.54 -5.55 4.34
N THR A 60 -5.23 -6.54 3.76
CA THR A 60 -4.95 -7.05 2.41
C THR A 60 -5.79 -6.30 1.38
N VAL A 61 -5.18 -5.89 0.28
CA VAL A 61 -5.82 -5.23 -0.86
C VAL A 61 -5.45 -5.98 -2.13
N HIS A 62 -6.43 -6.23 -2.99
CA HIS A 62 -6.22 -6.83 -4.32
C HIS A 62 -6.49 -5.78 -5.39
N THR A 63 -5.54 -5.61 -6.30
CA THR A 63 -5.77 -4.77 -7.48
C THR A 63 -6.54 -5.54 -8.54
N LEU A 64 -7.28 -4.81 -9.36
CA LEU A 64 -8.00 -5.40 -10.49
C LEU A 64 -7.00 -5.83 -11.57
N LEU A 65 -7.37 -6.83 -12.36
CA LEU A 65 -6.66 -7.16 -13.59
C LEU A 65 -6.72 -5.98 -14.55
N GLU A 66 -5.68 -5.82 -15.36
CA GLU A 66 -5.74 -4.92 -16.50
C GLU A 66 -6.84 -5.31 -17.48
N THR A 67 -7.36 -4.31 -18.20
CA THR A 67 -8.29 -4.59 -19.30
C THR A 67 -7.51 -5.36 -20.38
N PRO A 68 -7.96 -6.56 -20.78
CA PRO A 68 -7.29 -7.31 -21.85
C PRO A 68 -7.20 -6.49 -23.13
N ALA A 69 -6.14 -6.67 -23.91
CA ALA A 69 -6.07 -6.11 -25.24
C ALA A 69 -7.22 -6.64 -26.11
N ALA A 70 -7.74 -5.80 -27.00
CA ALA A 70 -8.73 -6.24 -27.98
C ALA A 70 -8.17 -7.42 -28.79
N PRO A 71 -8.98 -8.45 -29.09
CA PRO A 71 -8.52 -9.60 -29.85
C PRO A 71 -8.05 -9.18 -31.25
N VAL A 72 -6.93 -9.72 -31.70
CA VAL A 72 -6.41 -9.50 -33.06
C VAL A 72 -6.89 -10.65 -33.95
N VAL A 73 -7.62 -10.32 -35.01
CA VAL A 73 -8.01 -11.30 -36.04
C VAL A 73 -6.91 -11.33 -37.11
N SER A 74 -6.13 -12.41 -37.15
CA SER A 74 -5.24 -12.69 -38.29
C SER A 74 -6.06 -13.25 -39.45
N LYS A 75 -5.92 -12.64 -40.64
CA LYS A 75 -6.54 -13.05 -41.90
C LYS A 75 -5.82 -14.24 -42.52
#